data_AF-A0A834UR27-F1
#
_entry.id   AF-A0A834UR27-F1
#
_cell.length_a   1.000
_cell.length_b   1.000
_cell.length_c   1.000
_cell.angle_alpha   90.00
_cell.angle_beta   90.00
_cell.angle_gamma   90.00
#
_symmetry.space_group_name_H-M   'P 1'
#
loop_
_entity.id
_entity.type
_entity.pdbx_description
1 polymer ?
#
loop_
_entity_poly.entity_id
_entity_poly.type
_entity_poly.pdbx_seq_one_letter_code
_entity_poly.pdbx_strand_id
1 'polypeptide(L)'
;MGWGDLGVYGEPSRETPNLDQMAAEGMLFPNFYSANPLCSPSRAALLTGRLPIRNGFYTTNAHARNAYTPQEVVGGIPDSELLLPELLKEAGYTSKIVGKWHLGHRPQFHPLKHGFDEWFGSPNCHFGPYDNRARPNIPVYRDWEMVGRFYEEFPINLKTGEANLTQIYLEEALDFIRRQQARQRPFFLYWAIDATHAPVYASRSFLGTSRRGRYGDAVREVDASVGRILRLLRELRLGESTFVFFTSDNGAALVSAPEQGGSNGPFLCGKQTTFEGGMRVPAIAWWPGHIPAGQVSHQLGSIMDLFSTSLSLAGLKPPRDRAVDGLDLLPAILQGQLMDRPMFYYRGNTLMAVTLGLYKAHFWTWTNSWEEFKQGIDFCPGQNVSGVTTHTQEEHTKLPLMFHLGRDPGERYPLSFGSAEYQDALGRITPAIQQHQEALVPGQPQLNVCNQAVMTLQVPKSRKCLASANCQALTARQHLQPAAGPARHLPETWF
;
A
#
# COMPACT_ATOMS: atom_id res chain seq x y z
N MET A 1 -6.63 1.64 -0.57
CA MET A 1 -8.02 1.15 -0.63
C MET A 1 -8.32 0.43 0.67
N GLY A 2 -9.46 0.69 1.29
CA GLY A 2 -9.91 0.02 2.51
C GLY A 2 -10.56 -1.34 2.25
N TRP A 3 -10.78 -2.09 3.32
CA TRP A 3 -11.39 -3.42 3.26
C TRP A 3 -12.80 -3.42 2.63
N GLY A 4 -13.58 -2.36 2.87
CA GLY A 4 -14.97 -2.25 2.41
C GLY A 4 -15.14 -1.63 1.02
N ASP A 5 -14.08 -1.59 0.20
CA ASP A 5 -14.11 -0.92 -1.11
C ASP A 5 -14.55 -1.80 -2.27
N LEU A 6 -14.48 -3.14 -2.13
CA LEU A 6 -14.83 -4.10 -3.17
C LEU A 6 -16.25 -4.64 -2.96
N GLY A 7 -16.94 -4.93 -4.06
CA GLY A 7 -18.29 -5.47 -4.07
C GLY A 7 -18.39 -6.81 -3.33
N VAL A 8 -17.46 -7.73 -3.58
CA VAL A 8 -17.35 -9.03 -2.89
C VAL A 8 -17.04 -8.89 -1.39
N TYR A 9 -16.43 -7.77 -0.98
CA TYR A 9 -16.19 -7.41 0.43
C TYR A 9 -17.38 -6.65 1.06
N GLY A 10 -18.48 -6.46 0.32
CA GLY A 10 -19.73 -5.92 0.84
C GLY A 10 -20.01 -4.47 0.45
N GLU A 11 -19.20 -3.83 -0.40
CA GLU A 11 -19.46 -2.45 -0.85
C GLU A 11 -20.84 -2.33 -1.52
N PRO A 12 -21.77 -1.48 -1.03
CA PRO A 12 -23.18 -1.50 -1.44
C PRO A 12 -23.45 -1.23 -2.92
N SER A 13 -22.60 -0.44 -3.58
CA SER A 13 -22.77 -0.05 -4.99
C SER A 13 -22.35 -1.17 -5.96
N ARG A 14 -21.56 -2.16 -5.49
CA ARG A 14 -21.12 -3.34 -6.25
C ARG A 14 -20.45 -2.96 -7.57
N GLU A 15 -19.45 -2.08 -7.50
CA GLU A 15 -18.84 -1.46 -8.68
C GLU A 15 -17.49 -2.07 -9.11
N THR A 16 -17.12 -3.24 -8.57
CA THR A 16 -15.86 -3.94 -8.88
C THR A 16 -16.07 -5.32 -9.51
N PRO A 17 -16.77 -5.43 -10.66
CA PRO A 17 -17.13 -6.73 -11.22
C PRO A 17 -15.93 -7.62 -11.58
N ASN A 18 -14.78 -7.05 -11.97
CA ASN A 18 -13.62 -7.87 -12.35
C ASN A 18 -12.86 -8.41 -11.13
N LEU A 19 -12.74 -7.64 -10.05
CA LEU A 19 -12.19 -8.11 -8.78
C LEU A 19 -13.12 -9.09 -8.09
N ASP A 20 -14.44 -8.87 -8.19
CA ASP A 20 -15.45 -9.82 -7.69
C ASP A 20 -15.34 -11.16 -8.45
N GLN A 21 -15.17 -11.11 -9.78
CA GLN A 21 -14.89 -12.29 -10.62
C GLN A 21 -13.55 -12.95 -10.24
N MET A 22 -12.48 -12.18 -10.02
CA MET A 22 -11.18 -12.70 -9.58
C MET A 22 -11.29 -13.45 -8.26
N ALA A 23 -12.09 -12.94 -7.31
CA ALA A 23 -12.37 -13.63 -6.05
C ALA A 23 -13.18 -14.92 -6.27
N ALA A 24 -14.20 -14.88 -7.13
CA ALA A 24 -15.02 -16.05 -7.46
C ALA A 24 -14.21 -17.15 -8.18
N GLU A 25 -13.17 -16.80 -8.92
CA GLU A 25 -12.27 -17.74 -9.61
C GLU A 25 -11.06 -18.15 -8.77
N GLY A 26 -10.86 -17.54 -7.59
CA GLY A 26 -9.68 -17.72 -6.77
C GLY A 26 -10.03 -17.91 -5.29
N MET A 27 -9.22 -17.31 -4.44
CA MET A 27 -9.36 -17.36 -2.98
C MET A 27 -9.38 -15.96 -2.38
N LEU A 28 -10.38 -15.69 -1.55
CA LEU A 28 -10.54 -14.44 -0.81
C LEU A 28 -10.03 -14.57 0.62
N PHE A 29 -9.33 -13.56 1.13
CA PHE A 29 -8.84 -13.50 2.51
C PHE A 29 -9.55 -12.39 3.30
N PRO A 30 -10.48 -12.72 4.21
CA PRO A 30 -11.15 -11.73 5.06
C PRO A 30 -10.21 -11.18 6.14
N ASN A 31 -9.16 -11.92 6.50
CA ASN A 31 -8.25 -11.67 7.61
C ASN A 31 -6.82 -11.35 7.13
N PHE A 32 -6.66 -10.41 6.20
CA PHE A 32 -5.35 -10.02 5.64
C PHE A 32 -4.95 -8.60 6.07
N TYR A 33 -3.70 -8.42 6.46
CA TYR A 33 -3.21 -7.18 7.05
C TYR A 33 -1.99 -6.64 6.31
N SER A 34 -1.94 -5.32 6.16
CA SER A 34 -0.71 -4.62 5.85
C SER A 34 0.23 -4.57 7.05
N ALA A 35 1.48 -4.16 6.84
CA ALA A 35 2.51 -4.11 7.88
C ALA A 35 2.59 -2.75 8.60
N ASN A 36 1.90 -1.72 8.11
CA ASN A 36 1.89 -0.40 8.70
C ASN A 36 0.62 0.39 8.28
N PRO A 37 0.21 1.43 9.03
CA PRO A 37 -0.94 2.24 8.65
C PRO A 37 -0.65 3.31 7.58
N LEU A 38 0.50 3.27 6.90
CA LEU A 38 0.91 4.22 5.85
C LEU A 38 1.74 3.55 4.75
N CYS A 39 1.74 4.17 3.56
CA CYS A 39 2.30 3.70 2.31
C CYS A 39 3.76 3.18 2.35
N SER A 40 4.77 4.05 2.61
CA SER A 40 6.19 3.67 2.43
C SER A 40 6.61 2.49 3.31
N PRO A 41 6.29 2.48 4.62
CA PRO A 41 6.65 1.35 5.48
C PRO A 41 6.01 0.03 5.03
N SER A 42 4.74 0.06 4.60
CA SER A 42 4.05 -1.14 4.11
C SER A 42 4.62 -1.68 2.80
N ARG A 43 5.02 -0.78 1.88
CA ARG A 43 5.68 -1.16 0.62
C ARG A 43 7.07 -1.74 0.85
N ALA A 44 7.83 -1.16 1.78
CA ALA A 44 9.10 -1.71 2.20
C ALA A 44 8.91 -3.11 2.79
N ALA A 45 7.91 -3.28 3.65
CA ALA A 45 7.61 -4.56 4.26
C ALA A 45 7.19 -5.65 3.25
N LEU A 46 6.40 -5.30 2.23
CA LEU A 46 6.08 -6.20 1.12
C LEU A 46 7.36 -6.69 0.43
N LEU A 47 8.26 -5.76 0.08
CA LEU A 47 9.41 -6.07 -0.77
C LEU A 47 10.56 -6.73 -0.02
N THR A 48 10.63 -6.59 1.31
CA THR A 48 11.67 -7.23 2.15
C THR A 48 11.15 -8.44 2.93
N GLY A 49 9.83 -8.66 2.98
CA GLY A 49 9.21 -9.66 3.87
C GLY A 49 9.47 -9.39 5.36
N ARG A 50 9.74 -8.13 5.72
CA ARG A 50 10.24 -7.72 7.06
C ARG A 50 9.50 -6.52 7.57
N LEU A 51 9.21 -6.48 8.87
CA LEU A 51 8.54 -5.35 9.52
C LEU A 51 9.32 -4.04 9.33
N PRO A 52 8.65 -2.88 9.28
CA PRO A 52 9.30 -1.58 9.13
C PRO A 52 10.36 -1.27 10.19
N ILE A 53 10.15 -1.76 11.42
CA ILE A 53 11.11 -1.64 12.52
C ILE A 53 12.44 -2.35 12.24
N ARG A 54 12.44 -3.38 11.37
CA ARG A 54 13.64 -4.12 10.97
C ARG A 54 14.30 -3.53 9.72
N ASN A 55 13.51 -3.17 8.71
CA ASN A 55 14.02 -2.65 7.44
C ASN A 55 14.36 -1.13 7.47
N GLY A 56 14.06 -0.45 8.57
CA GLY A 56 14.41 0.95 8.79
C GLY A 56 13.36 1.97 8.34
N PHE A 57 12.20 1.55 7.81
CA PHE A 57 11.13 2.45 7.39
C PHE A 57 10.25 2.94 8.55
N TYR A 58 10.87 3.58 9.52
CA TYR A 58 10.20 4.20 10.65
C TYR A 58 11.01 5.43 11.12
N THR A 59 10.43 6.19 12.05
CA THR A 59 11.10 7.32 12.70
C THR A 59 11.21 7.11 14.21
N THR A 60 12.27 7.66 14.79
CA THR A 60 12.46 7.81 16.23
C THR A 60 12.41 9.26 16.69
N ASN A 61 12.05 10.21 15.82
CA ASN A 61 11.93 11.63 16.18
C ASN A 61 10.89 11.86 17.29
N ALA A 62 9.84 11.03 17.35
CA ALA A 62 8.95 10.90 18.48
C ALA A 62 8.30 9.50 18.49
N HIS A 63 7.79 9.09 19.65
CA HIS A 63 7.13 7.80 19.81
C HIS A 63 5.84 7.69 19.00
N ALA A 64 5.54 6.48 18.55
CA ALA A 64 4.31 6.14 17.82
C ALA A 64 3.98 7.04 16.61
N ARG A 65 4.98 7.64 15.95
CA ARG A 65 4.75 8.51 14.78
C ARG A 65 4.76 7.76 13.47
N ASN A 66 3.77 8.04 12.63
CA ASN A 66 3.83 7.63 11.23
C ASN A 66 4.86 8.46 10.49
N ALA A 67 5.64 7.81 9.64
CA ALA A 67 6.61 8.44 8.76
C ALA A 67 6.59 7.74 7.40
N TYR A 68 7.01 8.47 6.37
CA TYR A 68 7.07 7.98 4.99
C TYR A 68 8.19 8.69 4.24
N THR A 69 8.26 8.53 2.93
CA THR A 69 9.32 9.07 2.05
C THR A 69 8.83 10.26 1.19
N PRO A 70 8.63 11.46 1.78
CA PRO A 70 8.35 12.69 1.02
C PRO A 70 9.57 13.14 0.20
N GLN A 71 9.43 14.17 -0.65
CA GLN A 71 10.52 14.62 -1.54
C GLN A 71 11.76 15.13 -0.78
N GLU A 72 11.62 15.56 0.46
CA GLU A 72 12.71 16.04 1.30
C GLU A 72 13.40 14.94 2.11
N VAL A 73 12.94 13.68 2.06
CA VAL A 73 13.55 12.61 2.87
C VAL A 73 15.00 12.36 2.45
N VAL A 74 15.91 12.25 3.41
CA VAL A 74 17.33 11.98 3.13
C VAL A 74 17.59 10.50 2.93
N GLY A 75 16.92 9.65 3.72
CA GLY A 75 17.04 8.19 3.68
C GLY A 75 16.11 7.51 2.68
N GLY A 76 16.10 6.18 2.72
CA GLY A 76 15.37 5.31 1.80
C GLY A 76 15.74 3.85 2.06
N ILE A 77 15.40 2.95 1.16
CA ILE A 77 15.73 1.52 1.28
C ILE A 77 17.26 1.33 1.29
N PRO A 78 17.86 0.76 2.36
CA PRO A 78 19.29 0.61 2.43
C PRO A 78 19.78 -0.58 1.60
N ASP A 79 20.99 -0.50 1.06
CA ASP A 79 21.64 -1.58 0.28
C ASP A 79 21.79 -2.91 1.06
N SER A 80 21.63 -2.88 2.39
CA SER A 80 21.65 -4.08 3.23
C SER A 80 20.37 -4.90 3.16
N GLU A 81 19.24 -4.31 2.76
CA GLU A 81 17.97 -5.03 2.57
C GLU A 81 17.97 -5.75 1.23
N LEU A 82 17.46 -6.98 1.21
CA LEU A 82 17.36 -7.80 0.00
C LEU A 82 15.90 -7.77 -0.47
N LEU A 83 15.65 -7.17 -1.63
CA LEU A 83 14.30 -7.05 -2.16
C LEU A 83 13.89 -8.27 -2.97
N LEU A 84 12.59 -8.55 -2.97
CA LEU A 84 11.98 -9.63 -3.74
C LEU A 84 12.49 -9.71 -5.20
N PRO A 85 12.46 -8.64 -6.03
CA PRO A 85 12.95 -8.73 -7.41
C PRO A 85 14.45 -9.01 -7.53
N GLU A 86 15.28 -8.69 -6.52
CA GLU A 86 16.71 -9.05 -6.53
C GLU A 86 16.87 -10.56 -6.39
N LEU A 87 16.16 -11.16 -5.44
CA LEU A 87 16.20 -12.59 -5.19
C LEU A 87 15.57 -13.39 -6.35
N LEU A 88 14.46 -12.90 -6.92
CA LEU A 88 13.81 -13.57 -8.06
C LEU A 88 14.70 -13.64 -9.31
N LYS A 89 15.71 -12.78 -9.45
CA LYS A 89 16.69 -12.90 -10.54
C LYS A 89 17.47 -14.21 -10.50
N GLU A 90 17.68 -14.80 -9.32
CA GLU A 90 18.34 -16.10 -9.16
C GLU A 90 17.55 -17.22 -9.85
N ALA A 91 16.22 -17.09 -9.90
CA ALA A 91 15.32 -17.99 -10.63
C ALA A 91 15.04 -17.54 -12.08
N GLY A 92 15.80 -16.57 -12.60
CA GLY A 92 15.71 -16.11 -14.00
C GLY A 92 14.53 -15.18 -14.30
N TYR A 93 13.87 -14.63 -13.28
CA TYR A 93 12.77 -13.67 -13.49
C TYR A 93 13.27 -12.37 -14.08
N THR A 94 12.46 -11.82 -15.01
CA THR A 94 12.55 -10.41 -15.39
C THR A 94 11.50 -9.63 -14.59
N SER A 95 11.92 -8.55 -13.93
CA SER A 95 11.10 -7.83 -12.97
C SER A 95 10.77 -6.41 -13.44
N LYS A 96 9.49 -6.03 -13.40
CA LYS A 96 9.06 -4.65 -13.69
C LYS A 96 8.19 -4.09 -12.58
N ILE A 97 8.47 -2.86 -12.18
CA ILE A 97 7.55 -2.04 -11.38
C ILE A 97 6.78 -1.09 -12.30
N VAL A 98 5.47 -0.97 -12.08
CA VAL A 98 4.62 0.03 -12.71
C VAL A 98 3.91 0.83 -11.63
N GLY A 99 4.06 2.16 -11.64
CA GLY A 99 3.45 3.05 -10.67
C GLY A 99 4.40 3.50 -9.55
N LYS A 100 3.85 3.64 -8.34
CA LYS A 100 4.48 4.34 -7.22
C LYS A 100 5.50 3.46 -6.49
N TRP A 101 6.73 3.96 -6.37
CA TRP A 101 7.82 3.29 -5.66
C TRP A 101 7.78 3.52 -4.15
N HIS A 102 7.99 4.77 -3.72
CA HIS A 102 7.91 5.20 -2.32
C HIS A 102 8.93 4.57 -1.35
N LEU A 103 10.06 4.06 -1.84
CA LEU A 103 11.17 3.54 -1.03
C LEU A 103 12.41 4.46 -1.02
N GLY A 104 12.21 5.74 -1.38
CA GLY A 104 13.25 6.76 -1.50
C GLY A 104 13.42 7.23 -2.94
N HIS A 105 13.61 8.54 -3.14
CA HIS A 105 13.70 9.14 -4.48
C HIS A 105 15.13 9.44 -4.94
N ARG A 106 16.09 9.45 -4.01
CA ARG A 106 17.49 9.76 -4.31
C ARG A 106 18.13 8.64 -5.15
N PRO A 107 19.19 8.92 -5.94
CA PRO A 107 19.73 7.97 -6.92
C PRO A 107 20.12 6.59 -6.38
N GLN A 108 20.58 6.50 -5.12
CA GLN A 108 20.93 5.22 -4.48
C GLN A 108 19.73 4.33 -4.16
N PHE A 109 18.52 4.91 -4.04
CA PHE A 109 17.27 4.21 -3.71
C PHE A 109 16.44 3.88 -4.96
N HIS A 110 16.98 4.10 -6.15
CA HIS A 110 16.29 3.91 -7.42
C HIS A 110 15.90 2.43 -7.63
N PRO A 111 14.67 2.08 -8.05
CA PRO A 111 14.20 0.69 -8.08
C PRO A 111 15.07 -0.23 -8.96
N LEU A 112 15.65 0.28 -10.06
CA LEU A 112 16.57 -0.49 -10.91
C LEU A 112 17.92 -0.81 -10.25
N LYS A 113 18.27 -0.16 -9.13
CA LYS A 113 19.41 -0.58 -8.28
C LYS A 113 19.05 -1.71 -7.32
N HIS A 114 17.76 -1.90 -7.06
CA HIS A 114 17.21 -2.82 -6.06
C HIS A 114 16.38 -3.91 -6.74
N GLY A 115 16.92 -4.49 -7.81
CA GLY A 115 16.41 -5.71 -8.43
C GLY A 115 15.44 -5.56 -9.59
N PHE A 116 14.73 -4.44 -9.74
CA PHE A 116 13.88 -4.27 -10.92
C PHE A 116 14.71 -4.08 -12.20
N ASP A 117 14.24 -4.63 -13.32
CA ASP A 117 14.87 -4.47 -14.64
C ASP A 117 14.27 -3.30 -15.42
N GLU A 118 12.97 -3.06 -15.22
CA GLU A 118 12.22 -2.00 -15.89
C GLU A 118 11.36 -1.22 -14.88
N TRP A 119 11.13 0.07 -15.16
CA TRP A 119 10.22 0.90 -14.38
C TRP A 119 9.45 1.87 -15.25
N PHE A 120 8.16 2.02 -14.98
CA PHE A 120 7.44 3.23 -15.36
C PHE A 120 6.61 3.73 -14.18
N GLY A 121 6.85 4.95 -13.70
CA GLY A 121 6.10 5.51 -12.58
C GLY A 121 6.86 6.54 -11.76
N SER A 122 6.49 6.77 -10.51
CA SER A 122 7.01 7.88 -9.71
C SER A 122 7.64 7.43 -8.39
N PRO A 123 8.76 8.05 -7.95
CA PRO A 123 9.35 7.75 -6.65
C PRO A 123 8.47 8.20 -5.46
N ASN A 124 7.58 9.18 -5.66
CA ASN A 124 6.77 9.80 -4.60
C ASN A 124 5.27 9.72 -4.92
N CYS A 125 4.43 10.44 -4.17
CA CYS A 125 3.01 10.61 -4.48
C CYS A 125 2.77 11.52 -5.69
N HIS A 126 1.54 11.66 -6.16
CA HIS A 126 1.18 12.55 -7.25
C HIS A 126 0.56 13.89 -6.78
N PHE A 127 0.90 14.36 -5.58
CA PHE A 127 0.39 15.64 -5.06
C PHE A 127 1.03 16.84 -5.78
N GLY A 128 0.27 17.92 -5.96
CA GLY A 128 0.66 19.15 -6.66
C GLY A 128 -0.59 19.95 -7.11
N PRO A 129 -0.49 20.86 -8.08
CA PRO A 129 0.76 21.35 -8.68
C PRO A 129 1.57 22.19 -7.69
N TYR A 130 2.89 22.07 -7.70
CA TYR A 130 3.78 22.97 -6.97
C TYR A 130 4.23 24.14 -7.85
N ASP A 131 4.79 25.16 -7.21
CA ASP A 131 5.28 26.38 -7.87
C ASP A 131 6.63 26.23 -8.57
N ASN A 132 7.27 25.06 -8.47
CA ASN A 132 8.62 24.78 -8.95
C ASN A 132 9.71 25.71 -8.37
N ARG A 133 9.43 26.36 -7.23
CA ARG A 133 10.38 27.22 -6.50
C ARG A 133 10.57 26.70 -5.08
N ALA A 134 9.51 26.66 -4.30
CA ALA A 134 9.54 26.11 -2.95
C ALA A 134 9.61 24.57 -3.00
N ARG A 135 8.90 23.97 -3.95
CA ARG A 135 8.90 22.52 -4.17
C ARG A 135 8.74 22.22 -5.65
N PRO A 136 9.48 21.23 -6.20
CA PRO A 136 9.33 20.85 -7.60
C PRO A 136 8.13 19.90 -7.78
N ASN A 137 7.48 19.99 -8.94
CA ASN A 137 6.56 18.96 -9.42
C ASN A 137 7.24 17.59 -9.43
N ILE A 138 6.49 16.58 -9.02
CA ILE A 138 7.05 15.26 -8.76
C ILE A 138 7.31 14.55 -10.09
N PRO A 139 8.48 13.92 -10.26
CA PRO A 139 8.85 13.29 -11.51
C PRO A 139 8.16 11.94 -11.77
N VAL A 140 8.06 11.61 -13.05
CA VAL A 140 7.70 10.29 -13.58
C VAL A 140 8.90 9.77 -14.39
N TYR A 141 9.28 8.53 -14.14
CA TYR A 141 10.43 7.85 -14.71
C TYR A 141 10.02 6.82 -15.73
N ARG A 142 10.87 6.64 -16.74
CA ARG A 142 11.00 5.40 -17.50
C ARG A 142 12.41 4.88 -17.27
N ASP A 143 12.50 3.72 -16.64
CA ASP A 143 13.74 3.08 -16.24
C ASP A 143 14.60 4.06 -15.42
N TRP A 144 15.79 4.42 -15.90
CA TRP A 144 16.75 5.27 -15.18
C TRP A 144 16.46 6.77 -15.24
N GLU A 145 15.67 7.22 -16.21
CA GLU A 145 15.53 8.65 -16.53
C GLU A 145 14.09 9.13 -16.32
N MET A 146 13.98 10.38 -15.87
CA MET A 146 12.72 11.09 -15.82
C MET A 146 12.24 11.38 -17.24
N VAL A 147 10.98 11.05 -17.52
CA VAL A 147 10.30 11.34 -18.80
C VAL A 147 9.33 12.52 -18.72
N GLY A 148 9.10 13.05 -17.52
CA GLY A 148 8.31 14.24 -17.28
C GLY A 148 7.93 14.37 -15.81
N ARG A 149 7.04 15.32 -15.49
CA ARG A 149 6.52 15.53 -14.13
C ARG A 149 5.00 15.52 -14.10
N PHE A 150 4.44 15.18 -12.94
CA PHE A 150 3.02 15.37 -12.68
C PHE A 150 2.66 16.86 -12.81
N TYR A 151 1.44 17.14 -13.30
CA TYR A 151 0.94 18.48 -13.61
C TYR A 151 1.69 19.21 -14.75
N GLU A 152 2.64 18.55 -15.40
CA GLU A 152 3.37 19.01 -16.59
C GLU A 152 3.09 18.04 -17.76
N GLU A 153 4.02 17.15 -18.11
CA GLU A 153 3.82 16.12 -19.13
C GLU A 153 2.75 15.09 -18.74
N PHE A 154 2.51 14.92 -17.43
CA PHE A 154 1.50 14.03 -16.88
C PHE A 154 0.42 14.86 -16.18
N PRO A 155 -0.54 15.44 -16.92
CA PRO A 155 -1.54 16.33 -16.35
C PRO A 155 -2.51 15.58 -15.43
N ILE A 156 -2.78 16.19 -14.27
CA ILE A 156 -3.84 15.79 -13.34
C ILE A 156 -4.71 17.02 -13.11
N ASN A 157 -5.94 17.02 -13.63
CA ASN A 157 -6.83 18.16 -13.49
C ASN A 157 -7.60 18.06 -12.17
N LEU A 158 -7.17 18.80 -11.15
CA LEU A 158 -7.79 18.77 -9.82
C LEU A 158 -9.27 19.20 -9.80
N LYS A 159 -9.69 20.03 -10.77
CA LYS A 159 -11.08 20.50 -10.86
C LYS A 159 -12.00 19.37 -11.32
N THR A 160 -11.59 18.63 -12.35
CA THR A 160 -12.42 17.58 -12.97
C THR A 160 -12.14 16.19 -12.41
N GLY A 161 -10.93 15.94 -11.91
CA GLY A 161 -10.43 14.60 -11.60
C GLY A 161 -9.77 13.89 -12.78
N GLU A 162 -9.67 14.53 -13.94
CA GLU A 162 -9.18 13.88 -15.16
C GLU A 162 -7.67 13.67 -15.15
N ALA A 163 -7.23 12.42 -15.31
CA ALA A 163 -5.86 12.04 -15.64
C ALA A 163 -5.80 10.67 -16.33
N ASN A 164 -4.89 10.50 -17.29
CA ASN A 164 -4.76 9.24 -18.06
C ASN A 164 -3.79 8.22 -17.45
N LEU A 165 -3.28 8.48 -16.24
CA LEU A 165 -2.19 7.70 -15.64
C LEU A 165 -2.55 6.21 -15.46
N THR A 166 -3.78 5.89 -15.04
CA THR A 166 -4.21 4.48 -14.90
C THR A 166 -4.20 3.73 -16.23
N GLN A 167 -4.61 4.39 -17.33
CA GLN A 167 -4.54 3.80 -18.68
C GLN A 167 -3.08 3.58 -19.11
N ILE A 168 -2.19 4.54 -18.82
CA ILE A 168 -0.76 4.39 -19.12
C ILE A 168 -0.17 3.21 -18.32
N TYR A 169 -0.46 3.13 -17.02
CA TYR A 169 -0.02 2.02 -16.18
C TYR A 169 -0.57 0.66 -16.63
N LEU A 170 -1.79 0.64 -17.14
CA LEU A 170 -2.37 -0.57 -17.73
C LEU A 170 -1.60 -1.01 -18.98
N GLU A 171 -1.36 -0.11 -19.94
CA GLU A 171 -0.63 -0.46 -21.16
C GLU A 171 0.81 -0.89 -20.85
N GLU A 172 1.50 -0.23 -19.90
CA GLU A 172 2.84 -0.64 -19.45
C GLU A 172 2.88 -2.06 -18.88
N ALA A 173 1.80 -2.51 -18.24
CA ALA A 173 1.65 -3.87 -17.72
C ALA A 173 1.36 -4.88 -18.84
N LEU A 174 0.40 -4.57 -19.72
CA LEU A 174 0.02 -5.45 -20.84
C LEU A 174 1.21 -5.67 -21.79
N ASP A 175 1.95 -4.61 -22.11
CA ASP A 175 3.12 -4.70 -23.00
C ASP A 175 4.27 -5.47 -22.36
N PHE A 176 4.47 -5.33 -21.05
CA PHE A 176 5.47 -6.14 -20.35
C PHE A 176 5.13 -7.63 -20.40
N ILE A 177 3.89 -8.00 -20.08
CA ILE A 177 3.43 -9.40 -20.13
C ILE A 177 3.62 -9.99 -21.54
N ARG A 178 3.20 -9.28 -22.59
CA ARG A 178 3.38 -9.71 -23.98
C ARG A 178 4.85 -9.95 -24.33
N ARG A 179 5.74 -9.03 -23.93
CA ARG A 179 7.18 -9.16 -24.20
C ARG A 179 7.82 -10.33 -23.47
N GLN A 180 7.48 -10.56 -22.20
CA GLN A 180 8.04 -11.69 -21.46
C GLN A 180 7.53 -13.03 -21.97
N GLN A 181 6.25 -13.09 -22.37
CA GLN A 181 5.68 -14.26 -23.05
C GLN A 181 6.40 -14.58 -24.37
N ALA A 182 6.65 -13.57 -25.21
CA ALA A 182 7.37 -13.74 -26.47
C ALA A 182 8.83 -14.20 -26.26
N ARG A 183 9.45 -13.82 -25.13
CA ARG A 183 10.80 -14.24 -24.74
C ARG A 183 10.83 -15.56 -23.96
N GLN A 184 9.67 -16.13 -23.62
CA GLN A 184 9.53 -17.32 -22.78
C GLN A 184 10.30 -17.22 -21.45
N ARG A 185 10.25 -16.04 -20.80
CA ARG A 185 10.87 -15.81 -19.49
C ARG A 185 9.82 -15.70 -18.39
N PRO A 186 10.09 -16.23 -17.18
CA PRO A 186 9.25 -15.94 -16.04
C PRO A 186 9.31 -14.44 -15.73
N PHE A 187 8.18 -13.86 -15.34
CA PHE A 187 8.07 -12.44 -15.10
C PHE A 187 7.52 -12.14 -13.72
N PHE A 188 8.01 -11.07 -13.12
CA PHE A 188 7.47 -10.47 -11.92
C PHE A 188 7.00 -9.06 -12.23
N LEU A 189 5.69 -8.82 -12.12
CA LEU A 189 5.10 -7.51 -12.32
C LEU A 189 4.59 -6.96 -10.99
N TYR A 190 5.22 -5.91 -10.49
CA TYR A 190 4.75 -5.15 -9.34
C TYR A 190 3.92 -3.95 -9.83
N TRP A 191 2.60 -4.14 -9.94
CA TRP A 191 1.65 -3.13 -10.42
C TRP A 191 1.10 -2.30 -9.28
N ALA A 192 1.82 -1.23 -8.94
CA ALA A 192 1.67 -0.43 -7.74
C ALA A 192 1.02 0.94 -8.04
N ILE A 193 -0.13 0.91 -8.69
CA ILE A 193 -0.93 2.09 -9.05
C ILE A 193 -1.40 2.89 -7.82
N ASP A 194 -1.77 4.16 -8.04
CA ASP A 194 -2.08 5.08 -6.95
C ASP A 194 -3.28 6.00 -7.20
N ALA A 195 -4.10 5.76 -8.23
CA ALA A 195 -5.26 6.60 -8.59
C ALA A 195 -6.28 6.82 -7.46
N THR A 196 -6.41 5.86 -6.54
CA THR A 196 -7.30 5.95 -5.36
C THR A 196 -6.70 6.73 -4.19
N HIS A 197 -5.45 7.19 -4.29
CA HIS A 197 -4.82 8.08 -3.31
C HIS A 197 -5.21 9.52 -3.62
N ALA A 198 -5.47 10.34 -2.61
CA ALA A 198 -5.78 11.74 -2.84
C ALA A 198 -4.55 12.52 -3.36
N PRO A 199 -4.71 13.47 -4.30
CA PRO A 199 -5.95 13.80 -5.01
C PRO A 199 -6.32 12.74 -6.05
N VAL A 200 -7.51 12.15 -5.89
CA VAL A 200 -8.00 11.05 -6.72
C VAL A 200 -8.17 11.51 -8.16
N TYR A 201 -7.79 10.64 -9.09
CA TYR A 201 -7.98 10.85 -10.52
C TYR A 201 -8.56 9.61 -11.21
N ALA A 202 -9.19 9.83 -12.36
CA ALA A 202 -9.57 8.79 -13.29
C ALA A 202 -9.51 9.31 -14.74
N SER A 203 -9.39 8.43 -15.72
CA SER A 203 -9.48 8.84 -17.13
C SER A 203 -10.91 9.25 -17.49
N ARG A 204 -11.04 10.06 -18.55
CA ARG A 204 -12.29 10.71 -18.93
C ARG A 204 -13.49 9.76 -19.07
N SER A 205 -13.28 8.53 -19.53
CA SER A 205 -14.36 7.54 -19.73
C SER A 205 -14.94 7.01 -18.41
N PHE A 206 -14.24 7.17 -17.29
CA PHE A 206 -14.67 6.69 -15.99
C PHE A 206 -15.21 7.81 -15.08
N LEU A 207 -14.93 9.08 -15.38
CA LEU A 207 -15.41 10.21 -14.58
C LEU A 207 -16.94 10.30 -14.57
N GLY A 208 -17.52 10.43 -13.38
CA GLY A 208 -18.96 10.53 -13.15
C GLY A 208 -19.72 9.22 -13.41
N THR A 209 -19.04 8.08 -13.44
CA THR A 209 -19.68 6.77 -13.69
C THR A 209 -19.98 6.00 -12.41
N SER A 210 -19.32 6.33 -11.31
CA SER A 210 -19.52 5.73 -10.00
C SER A 210 -20.57 6.48 -9.17
N ARG A 211 -21.32 5.72 -8.36
CA ARG A 211 -22.19 6.25 -7.30
C ARG A 211 -21.43 6.77 -6.08
N ARG A 212 -20.12 6.51 -5.99
CA ARG A 212 -19.25 6.83 -4.85
C ARG A 212 -18.36 8.04 -5.14
N GLY A 213 -18.77 8.91 -6.07
CA GLY A 213 -18.03 10.09 -6.49
C GLY A 213 -16.70 9.74 -7.15
N ARG A 214 -15.77 10.70 -7.15
CA ARG A 214 -14.48 10.58 -7.83
C ARG A 214 -13.65 9.40 -7.33
N TYR A 215 -13.68 9.10 -6.02
CA TYR A 215 -13.03 7.91 -5.47
C TYR A 215 -13.51 6.63 -6.18
N GLY A 216 -14.81 6.47 -6.34
CA GLY A 216 -15.36 5.31 -7.01
C GLY A 216 -15.08 5.27 -8.51
N ASP A 217 -15.00 6.42 -9.19
CA ASP A 217 -14.58 6.48 -10.60
C ASP A 217 -13.18 5.85 -10.77
N ALA A 218 -12.25 6.20 -9.89
CA ALA A 218 -10.91 5.60 -9.88
C ALA A 218 -10.96 4.11 -9.56
N VAL A 219 -11.76 3.68 -8.57
CA VAL A 219 -11.93 2.24 -8.24
C VAL A 219 -12.46 1.44 -9.44
N ARG A 220 -13.47 1.97 -10.16
CA ARG A 220 -14.01 1.33 -11.38
C ARG A 220 -12.97 1.20 -12.49
N GLU A 221 -12.12 2.23 -12.67
CA GLU A 221 -11.05 2.18 -13.65
C GLU A 221 -9.96 1.16 -13.29
N VAL A 222 -9.60 1.09 -12.01
CA VAL A 222 -8.66 0.08 -11.49
C VAL A 222 -9.22 -1.33 -11.68
N ASP A 223 -10.48 -1.56 -11.32
CA ASP A 223 -11.16 -2.84 -11.52
C ASP A 223 -11.16 -3.26 -13.00
N ALA A 224 -11.56 -2.37 -13.90
CA ALA A 224 -11.55 -2.62 -15.34
C ALA A 224 -10.15 -2.94 -15.87
N SER A 225 -9.13 -2.27 -15.33
CA SER A 225 -7.72 -2.49 -15.69
C SER A 225 -7.24 -3.87 -15.24
N VAL A 226 -7.56 -4.30 -14.01
CA VAL A 226 -7.29 -5.66 -13.54
C VAL A 226 -7.99 -6.69 -14.43
N GLY A 227 -9.25 -6.44 -14.80
CA GLY A 227 -9.98 -7.30 -15.75
C GLY A 227 -9.27 -7.46 -17.10
N ARG A 228 -8.69 -6.38 -17.64
CA ARG A 228 -7.90 -6.43 -18.89
C ARG A 228 -6.60 -7.22 -18.71
N ILE A 229 -5.90 -7.08 -17.58
CA ILE A 229 -4.68 -7.86 -17.28
C ILE A 229 -5.01 -9.37 -17.19
N LEU A 230 -6.01 -9.75 -16.39
CA LEU A 230 -6.42 -11.15 -16.24
C LEU A 230 -6.89 -11.76 -17.57
N ARG A 231 -7.61 -10.98 -18.39
CA ARG A 231 -8.02 -11.40 -19.73
C ARG A 231 -6.81 -11.67 -20.63
N LEU A 232 -5.81 -10.78 -20.65
CA LEU A 232 -4.60 -10.99 -21.44
C LEU A 232 -3.86 -12.27 -21.01
N LEU A 233 -3.77 -12.55 -19.71
CA LEU A 233 -3.17 -13.80 -19.21
C LEU A 233 -3.91 -15.04 -19.74
N ARG A 234 -5.24 -15.00 -19.83
CA ARG A 234 -6.02 -16.10 -20.43
C ARG A 234 -5.81 -16.19 -21.95
N GLU A 235 -5.84 -15.07 -22.67
CA GLU A 235 -5.64 -15.01 -24.12
C GLU A 235 -4.27 -15.54 -24.54
N LEU A 236 -3.23 -15.24 -23.77
CA LEU A 236 -1.87 -15.73 -23.98
C LEU A 236 -1.62 -17.14 -23.41
N ARG A 237 -2.66 -17.80 -22.86
CA ARG A 237 -2.58 -19.12 -22.21
C ARG A 237 -1.56 -19.18 -21.06
N LEU A 238 -1.42 -18.07 -20.34
CA LEU A 238 -0.54 -17.93 -19.17
C LEU A 238 -1.28 -18.14 -17.84
N GLY A 239 -2.62 -18.19 -17.83
CA GLY A 239 -3.43 -18.25 -16.61
C GLY A 239 -3.00 -19.33 -15.62
N GLU A 240 -2.79 -20.57 -16.07
CA GLU A 240 -2.34 -21.68 -15.22
C GLU A 240 -0.88 -21.54 -14.76
N SER A 241 -0.09 -20.68 -15.39
CA SER A 241 1.33 -20.46 -15.06
C SER A 241 1.59 -19.12 -14.37
N THR A 242 0.54 -18.35 -14.05
CA THR A 242 0.67 -17.02 -13.45
C THR A 242 -0.14 -16.94 -12.17
N PHE A 243 0.57 -16.84 -11.04
CA PHE A 243 -0.02 -16.47 -9.77
C PHE A 243 -0.22 -14.96 -9.70
N VAL A 244 -1.45 -14.52 -9.42
CA VAL A 244 -1.81 -13.10 -9.26
C VAL A 244 -2.37 -12.87 -7.85
N PHE A 245 -1.83 -11.87 -7.16
CA PHE A 245 -2.33 -11.45 -5.84
C PHE A 245 -2.72 -9.97 -5.87
N PHE A 246 -3.94 -9.67 -5.45
CA PHE A 246 -4.46 -8.30 -5.31
C PHE A 246 -4.55 -7.93 -3.83
N THR A 247 -3.99 -6.79 -3.43
CA THR A 247 -4.16 -6.23 -2.07
C THR A 247 -3.86 -4.71 -2.02
N SER A 248 -3.90 -4.10 -0.83
CA SER A 248 -3.66 -2.66 -0.58
C SER A 248 -2.55 -2.45 0.47
N ASP A 249 -1.87 -1.29 0.43
CA ASP A 249 -0.75 -0.96 1.32
C ASP A 249 -1.17 -0.43 2.69
N ASN A 250 -2.40 0.06 2.84
CA ASN A 250 -3.02 0.44 4.11
C ASN A 250 -4.54 0.57 3.92
N GLY A 251 -5.26 0.85 5.02
CA GLY A 251 -6.68 1.17 5.02
C GLY A 251 -7.04 2.45 4.25
N ALA A 252 -8.34 2.72 4.14
CA ALA A 252 -8.84 3.92 3.47
C ALA A 252 -8.42 5.21 4.21
N ALA A 253 -8.09 6.25 3.43
CA ALA A 253 -7.78 7.57 3.95
C ALA A 253 -9.07 8.33 4.29
N LEU A 254 -9.61 8.12 5.49
CA LEU A 254 -10.91 8.68 5.89
C LEU A 254 -10.93 10.21 5.98
N VAL A 255 -9.76 10.85 6.15
CA VAL A 255 -9.62 12.32 6.03
C VAL A 255 -10.01 12.88 4.66
N SER A 256 -10.03 12.01 3.65
CA SER A 256 -10.39 12.34 2.26
C SER A 256 -11.80 11.87 1.90
N ALA A 257 -12.47 11.13 2.79
CA ALA A 257 -13.84 10.68 2.55
C ALA A 257 -14.84 11.85 2.65
N PRO A 258 -15.99 11.80 1.95
CA PRO A 258 -16.45 10.70 1.11
C PRO A 258 -15.96 10.78 -0.35
N GLU A 259 -15.61 11.96 -0.86
CA GLU A 259 -15.41 12.18 -2.30
C GLU A 259 -14.05 11.69 -2.83
N GLN A 260 -13.04 11.65 -1.96
CA GLN A 260 -11.63 11.35 -2.29
C GLN A 260 -11.07 10.17 -1.48
N GLY A 261 -11.92 9.44 -0.76
CA GLY A 261 -11.51 8.36 0.16
C GLY A 261 -12.47 7.17 0.14
N GLY A 262 -11.95 6.01 0.49
CA GLY A 262 -12.69 4.74 0.50
C GLY A 262 -13.40 4.41 1.80
N SER A 263 -13.81 3.14 1.92
CA SER A 263 -14.49 2.57 3.07
C SER A 263 -13.67 1.44 3.70
N ASN A 264 -13.66 1.39 5.03
CA ASN A 264 -13.09 0.28 5.80
C ASN A 264 -14.13 -0.76 6.23
N GLY A 265 -15.36 -0.67 5.69
CA GLY A 265 -16.43 -1.62 6.01
C GLY A 265 -16.82 -1.57 7.49
N PRO A 266 -16.83 -2.71 8.20
CA PRO A 266 -17.23 -2.75 9.61
C PRO A 266 -16.14 -2.28 10.58
N PHE A 267 -14.92 -2.00 10.09
CA PHE A 267 -13.74 -1.80 10.92
C PHE A 267 -13.57 -0.34 11.38
N LEU A 268 -12.96 -0.19 12.54
CA LEU A 268 -12.75 1.10 13.21
C LEU A 268 -11.63 1.91 12.55
N CYS A 269 -11.86 3.22 12.40
CA CYS A 269 -10.92 4.21 11.85
C CYS A 269 -10.38 3.85 10.45
N GLY A 270 -9.25 4.42 10.07
CA GLY A 270 -8.61 4.20 8.78
C GLY A 270 -7.10 4.40 8.80
N LYS A 271 -6.55 4.74 7.61
CA LYS A 271 -5.13 5.11 7.41
C LYS A 271 -4.65 5.99 8.56
N GLN A 272 -3.37 5.84 8.93
CA GLN A 272 -2.71 6.44 10.10
C GLN A 272 -2.90 5.74 11.46
N THR A 273 -3.87 4.83 11.60
CA THR A 273 -4.16 4.17 12.89
C THR A 273 -3.89 2.65 12.87
N THR A 274 -3.61 2.06 14.04
CA THR A 274 -3.42 0.60 14.20
C THR A 274 -4.70 -0.15 14.56
N PHE A 275 -5.86 0.52 14.48
CA PHE A 275 -7.17 -0.14 14.46
C PHE A 275 -7.33 -0.98 13.20
N GLU A 276 -8.30 -1.88 13.20
CA GLU A 276 -8.55 -2.81 12.09
C GLU A 276 -8.72 -2.06 10.77
N GLY A 277 -9.42 -0.93 10.76
CA GLY A 277 -9.68 -0.16 9.54
C GLY A 277 -8.43 0.50 8.95
N GLY A 278 -7.34 0.62 9.71
CA GLY A 278 -6.08 1.22 9.23
C GLY A 278 -5.12 0.23 8.60
N MET A 279 -5.19 -1.05 8.98
CA MET A 279 -4.21 -2.06 8.55
C MET A 279 -4.83 -3.32 7.94
N ARG A 280 -6.11 -3.62 8.15
CA ARG A 280 -6.80 -4.73 7.48
C ARG A 280 -7.22 -4.31 6.08
N VAL A 281 -6.86 -5.10 5.07
CA VAL A 281 -6.96 -4.74 3.65
C VAL A 281 -7.64 -5.85 2.85
N PRO A 282 -8.26 -5.54 1.69
CA PRO A 282 -8.77 -6.58 0.81
C PRO A 282 -7.60 -7.41 0.26
N ALA A 283 -7.82 -8.70 0.04
CA ALA A 283 -6.79 -9.63 -0.42
C ALA A 283 -7.40 -10.80 -1.20
N ILE A 284 -6.96 -10.97 -2.45
CA ILE A 284 -7.44 -12.00 -3.36
C ILE A 284 -6.25 -12.68 -4.04
N ALA A 285 -6.17 -14.01 -3.94
CA ALA A 285 -5.21 -14.82 -4.69
C ALA A 285 -5.92 -15.52 -5.86
N TRP A 286 -5.32 -15.49 -7.05
CA TRP A 286 -5.86 -16.09 -8.26
C TRP A 286 -4.76 -16.87 -8.98
N TRP A 287 -5.00 -18.16 -9.23
CA TRP A 287 -4.09 -19.03 -9.98
C TRP A 287 -4.86 -20.27 -10.49
N PRO A 288 -5.53 -20.17 -11.65
CA PRO A 288 -6.33 -21.24 -12.22
C PRO A 288 -5.55 -22.55 -12.35
N GLY A 289 -6.21 -23.69 -12.11
CA GLY A 289 -5.57 -25.01 -12.12
C GLY A 289 -4.78 -25.35 -10.85
N HIS A 290 -4.50 -24.36 -9.99
CA HIS A 290 -3.77 -24.54 -8.73
C HIS A 290 -4.62 -24.19 -7.50
N ILE A 291 -5.29 -23.04 -7.52
CA ILE A 291 -6.19 -22.61 -6.46
C ILE A 291 -7.61 -23.05 -6.81
N PRO A 292 -8.31 -23.82 -5.93
CA PRO A 292 -9.72 -24.11 -6.13
C PRO A 292 -10.52 -22.80 -6.16
N ALA A 293 -11.43 -22.65 -7.13
CA ALA A 293 -12.21 -21.44 -7.30
C ALA A 293 -13.20 -21.21 -6.14
N GLY A 294 -13.48 -19.93 -5.85
CA GLY A 294 -14.53 -19.48 -4.93
C GLY A 294 -14.26 -19.82 -3.46
N GLN A 295 -13.00 -19.98 -3.08
CA GLN A 295 -12.63 -20.33 -1.70
C GLN A 295 -12.46 -19.09 -0.83
N VAL A 296 -12.63 -19.27 0.48
CA VAL A 296 -12.34 -18.26 1.49
C VAL A 296 -11.37 -18.86 2.49
N SER A 297 -10.27 -18.15 2.77
CA SER A 297 -9.31 -18.55 3.80
C SER A 297 -9.29 -17.55 4.94
N HIS A 298 -9.50 -18.05 6.16
CA HIS A 298 -9.40 -17.28 7.40
C HIS A 298 -7.98 -17.26 7.97
N GLN A 299 -6.98 -17.71 7.20
CA GLN A 299 -5.57 -17.51 7.55
C GLN A 299 -5.35 -16.03 7.88
N LEU A 300 -4.79 -15.74 9.06
CA LEU A 300 -4.25 -14.42 9.35
C LEU A 300 -3.12 -14.20 8.35
N GLY A 301 -3.32 -13.36 7.35
CA GLY A 301 -2.36 -13.08 6.27
C GLY A 301 -1.70 -11.72 6.45
N SER A 302 -0.47 -11.56 5.95
CA SER A 302 0.27 -10.30 5.97
C SER A 302 0.77 -9.95 4.58
N ILE A 303 0.83 -8.66 4.25
CA ILE A 303 1.48 -8.17 3.02
C ILE A 303 2.94 -8.64 2.91
N MET A 304 3.61 -8.88 4.05
CA MET A 304 4.97 -9.41 4.10
C MET A 304 5.07 -10.85 3.59
N ASP A 305 3.98 -11.62 3.69
CA ASP A 305 3.95 -13.01 3.22
C ASP A 305 4.13 -13.11 1.70
N LEU A 306 3.77 -12.06 0.97
CA LEU A 306 3.93 -12.02 -0.48
C LEU A 306 5.41 -12.12 -0.88
N PHE A 307 6.33 -11.67 -0.03
CA PHE A 307 7.76 -11.91 -0.21
C PHE A 307 8.09 -13.40 -0.18
N SER A 308 7.84 -14.06 0.94
CA SER A 308 8.21 -15.47 1.16
C SER A 308 7.45 -16.42 0.24
N THR A 309 6.16 -16.17 0.02
CA THR A 309 5.31 -16.95 -0.90
C THR A 309 5.81 -16.83 -2.34
N SER A 310 6.22 -15.64 -2.79
CA SER A 310 6.78 -15.46 -4.14
C SER A 310 8.12 -16.17 -4.31
N LEU A 311 8.97 -16.18 -3.27
CA LEU A 311 10.21 -16.96 -3.30
C LEU A 311 9.91 -18.46 -3.38
N SER A 312 8.97 -18.98 -2.58
CA SER A 312 8.55 -20.38 -2.66
C SER A 312 8.00 -20.76 -4.04
N LEU A 313 7.18 -19.90 -4.66
CA LEU A 313 6.69 -20.08 -6.03
C LEU A 313 7.84 -20.20 -7.05
N ALA A 314 8.91 -19.43 -6.85
CA ALA A 314 10.12 -19.47 -7.69
C ALA A 314 11.09 -20.62 -7.32
N GLY A 315 10.77 -21.46 -6.33
CA GLY A 315 11.66 -22.51 -5.84
C GLY A 315 12.86 -21.99 -5.03
N LEU A 316 12.79 -20.75 -4.55
CA LEU A 316 13.82 -20.09 -3.75
C LEU A 316 13.49 -20.14 -2.25
N LYS A 317 14.47 -19.83 -1.42
CA LYS A 317 14.31 -19.74 0.04
C LYS A 317 14.54 -18.30 0.49
N PRO A 318 13.85 -17.83 1.55
CA PRO A 318 14.12 -16.53 2.13
C PRO A 318 15.55 -16.45 2.70
N PRO A 319 16.13 -15.23 2.83
CA PRO A 319 17.43 -15.02 3.45
C PRO A 319 17.50 -15.64 4.86
N ARG A 320 18.64 -16.26 5.19
CA ARG A 320 18.87 -16.96 6.47
C ARG A 320 19.73 -16.19 7.46
N ASP A 321 20.34 -15.09 7.00
CA ASP A 321 21.22 -14.21 7.78
C ASP A 321 20.46 -13.17 8.60
N ARG A 322 19.12 -13.13 8.48
CA ARG A 322 18.24 -12.14 9.10
C ARG A 322 16.88 -12.73 9.42
N ALA A 323 16.16 -12.10 10.35
CA ALA A 323 14.75 -12.40 10.57
C ALA A 323 13.92 -12.03 9.33
N VAL A 324 13.01 -12.92 8.93
CA VAL A 324 12.00 -12.68 7.90
C VAL A 324 10.64 -12.90 8.57
N ASP A 325 9.78 -11.88 8.54
CA ASP A 325 8.48 -11.91 9.22
C ASP A 325 7.38 -12.51 8.32
N GLY A 326 7.53 -12.39 7.00
CA GLY A 326 6.61 -12.98 6.03
C GLY A 326 6.68 -14.50 6.00
N LEU A 327 5.52 -15.16 6.06
CA LEU A 327 5.42 -16.62 5.95
C LEU A 327 5.09 -17.05 4.52
N ASP A 328 5.41 -18.30 4.19
CA ASP A 328 4.95 -18.93 2.96
C ASP A 328 3.47 -19.30 3.09
N LEU A 329 2.62 -18.69 2.26
CA LEU A 329 1.19 -18.94 2.22
C LEU A 329 0.78 -20.09 1.31
N LEU A 330 1.70 -20.72 0.56
CA LEU A 330 1.34 -21.83 -0.32
C LEU A 330 0.63 -23.00 0.40
N PRO A 331 1.00 -23.40 1.63
CA PRO A 331 0.23 -24.42 2.35
C PRO A 331 -1.22 -23.97 2.66
N ALA A 332 -1.43 -22.69 2.98
CA ALA A 332 -2.76 -22.14 3.19
C ALA A 332 -3.57 -22.06 1.89
N ILE A 333 -2.92 -21.66 0.80
CA ILE A 333 -3.54 -21.41 -0.51
C ILE A 333 -3.87 -22.73 -1.24
N LEU A 334 -2.94 -23.69 -1.24
CA LEU A 334 -3.05 -24.93 -2.03
C LEU A 334 -3.62 -26.10 -1.23
N GLN A 335 -3.47 -26.10 0.09
CA GLN A 335 -3.83 -27.24 0.95
C GLN A 335 -4.86 -26.87 2.03
N GLY A 336 -5.24 -25.58 2.13
CA GLY A 336 -6.17 -25.11 3.16
C GLY A 336 -5.61 -25.15 4.59
N GLN A 337 -4.29 -25.23 4.76
CA GLN A 337 -3.66 -25.28 6.09
C GLN A 337 -3.69 -23.91 6.77
N LEU A 338 -4.09 -23.88 8.05
CA LEU A 338 -4.05 -22.68 8.86
C LEU A 338 -2.82 -22.70 9.77
N MET A 339 -2.02 -21.65 9.68
CA MET A 339 -0.88 -21.39 10.55
C MET A 339 -1.32 -20.46 11.69
N ASP A 340 -1.13 -20.91 12.93
CA ASP A 340 -1.28 -20.05 14.12
C ASP A 340 -0.08 -19.11 14.23
N ARG A 341 -0.30 -17.83 13.95
CA ARG A 341 0.76 -16.82 13.83
C ARG A 341 0.29 -15.47 14.39
N PRO A 342 1.19 -14.67 14.98
CA PRO A 342 0.86 -13.33 15.43
C PRO A 342 0.83 -12.32 14.27
N MET A 343 -0.03 -11.31 14.38
CA MET A 343 0.07 -10.06 13.62
C MET A 343 0.53 -8.94 14.55
N PHE A 344 1.64 -8.27 14.21
CA PHE A 344 2.19 -7.16 14.98
C PHE A 344 1.84 -5.82 14.31
N TYR A 345 1.21 -4.92 15.06
CA TYR A 345 0.73 -3.63 14.55
C TYR A 345 1.65 -2.53 15.08
N TYR A 346 2.60 -2.10 14.24
CA TYR A 346 3.50 -1.01 14.56
C TYR A 346 2.97 0.34 14.10
N ARG A 347 3.20 1.37 14.91
CA ARG A 347 3.14 2.78 14.52
C ARG A 347 4.49 3.39 14.85
N GLY A 348 5.26 3.82 13.85
CA GLY A 348 6.63 4.28 14.06
C GLY A 348 7.48 3.25 14.80
N ASN A 349 8.11 3.67 15.91
CA ASN A 349 8.93 2.83 16.79
C ASN A 349 8.16 2.08 17.89
N THR A 350 6.82 2.12 17.89
CA THR A 350 5.99 1.55 18.96
C THR A 350 5.16 0.37 18.45
N LEU A 351 5.26 -0.78 19.12
CA LEU A 351 4.34 -1.90 18.93
C LEU A 351 3.02 -1.56 19.63
N MET A 352 2.00 -1.17 18.84
CA MET A 352 0.74 -0.67 19.36
C MET A 352 -0.20 -1.79 19.76
N ALA A 353 -0.32 -2.81 18.91
CA ALA A 353 -1.23 -3.93 19.13
C ALA A 353 -0.67 -5.25 18.58
N VAL A 354 -1.23 -6.36 19.05
CA VAL A 354 -0.95 -7.71 18.55
C VAL A 354 -2.23 -8.51 18.41
N THR A 355 -2.39 -9.23 17.31
CA THR A 355 -3.47 -10.20 17.11
C THR A 355 -2.92 -11.61 17.08
N LEU A 356 -3.57 -12.52 17.82
CA LEU A 356 -3.33 -13.96 17.76
C LEU A 356 -4.69 -14.68 17.78
N GLY A 357 -4.93 -15.53 16.78
CA GLY A 357 -6.26 -16.10 16.55
C GLY A 357 -7.32 -15.01 16.34
N LEU A 358 -8.36 -15.01 17.17
CA LEU A 358 -9.45 -14.02 17.13
C LEU A 358 -9.27 -12.85 18.09
N TYR A 359 -8.20 -12.83 18.89
CA TYR A 359 -7.99 -11.82 19.92
C TYR A 359 -6.97 -10.78 19.49
N LYS A 360 -7.28 -9.51 19.73
CA LYS A 360 -6.39 -8.38 19.51
C LYS A 360 -6.19 -7.61 20.80
N ALA A 361 -4.95 -7.48 21.23
CA ALA A 361 -4.54 -6.71 22.40
C ALA A 361 -3.90 -5.39 21.96
N HIS A 362 -4.43 -4.26 22.41
CA HIS A 362 -3.82 -2.94 22.25
C HIS A 362 -3.03 -2.59 23.51
N PHE A 363 -1.71 -2.43 23.34
CA PHE A 363 -0.78 -1.96 24.37
C PHE A 363 -0.63 -0.44 24.35
N TRP A 364 -0.99 0.17 23.22
CA TRP A 364 -1.07 1.62 23.04
C TRP A 364 -2.25 1.94 22.13
N THR A 365 -2.97 3.02 22.43
CA THR A 365 -4.02 3.53 21.55
C THR A 365 -3.77 4.98 21.21
N TRP A 366 -3.98 5.33 19.93
CA TRP A 366 -3.89 6.71 19.49
C TRP A 366 -4.54 6.91 18.11
N THR A 367 -5.38 7.93 17.96
CA THR A 367 -5.84 8.43 16.67
C THR A 367 -4.84 9.47 16.15
N ASN A 368 -5.01 10.73 16.56
CA ASN A 368 -4.17 11.89 16.30
C ASN A 368 -4.17 12.83 17.50
N SER A 369 -3.32 13.85 17.50
CA SER A 369 -3.29 14.81 18.61
C SER A 369 -4.57 15.65 18.68
N TRP A 370 -4.89 16.17 19.86
CA TRP A 370 -5.95 17.16 20.03
C TRP A 370 -5.75 18.41 19.17
N GLU A 371 -4.49 18.78 18.87
CA GLU A 371 -4.18 19.91 18.00
C GLU A 371 -4.63 19.63 16.56
N GLU A 372 -4.23 18.50 16.00
CA GLU A 372 -4.62 18.06 14.65
C GLU A 372 -6.14 17.89 14.54
N PHE A 373 -6.76 17.28 15.55
CA PHE A 373 -8.22 17.11 15.57
C PHE A 373 -8.97 18.45 15.58
N LYS A 374 -8.51 19.43 16.36
CA LYS A 374 -9.09 20.79 16.38
C LYS A 374 -8.88 21.55 15.07
N GLN A 375 -7.88 21.17 14.26
CA GLN A 375 -7.67 21.70 12.91
C GLN A 375 -8.58 21.03 11.86
N GLY A 376 -9.39 20.04 12.25
CA GLY A 376 -10.34 19.34 11.39
C GLY A 376 -9.80 18.04 10.79
N ILE A 377 -8.65 17.55 11.24
CA ILE A 377 -8.11 16.26 10.83
C ILE A 377 -8.76 15.17 11.69
N ASP A 378 -9.53 14.29 11.08
CA ASP A 378 -10.20 13.18 11.78
C ASP A 378 -9.91 11.85 11.07
N PHE A 379 -9.25 10.93 11.75
CA PHE A 379 -8.94 9.60 11.24
C PHE A 379 -10.09 8.59 11.42
N CYS A 380 -11.12 8.97 12.18
CA CYS A 380 -12.25 8.12 12.55
C CYS A 380 -13.58 8.89 12.43
N PRO A 381 -13.88 9.54 11.29
CA PRO A 381 -15.04 10.42 11.15
C PRO A 381 -16.35 9.69 11.50
N GLY A 382 -17.12 10.29 12.40
CA GLY A 382 -18.39 9.73 12.89
C GLY A 382 -18.24 8.55 13.84
N GLN A 383 -17.03 8.23 14.30
CA GLN A 383 -16.74 7.12 15.19
C GLN A 383 -16.09 7.65 16.49
N ASN A 384 -16.59 7.20 17.62
CA ASN A 384 -15.97 7.42 18.93
C ASN A 384 -16.25 6.21 19.83
N VAL A 385 -15.20 5.50 20.22
CA VAL A 385 -15.25 4.40 21.15
C VAL A 385 -14.56 4.85 22.45
N SER A 386 -15.37 5.05 23.49
CA SER A 386 -14.93 5.60 24.78
C SER A 386 -13.72 4.84 25.35
N GLY A 387 -12.64 5.56 25.63
CA GLY A 387 -11.40 4.99 26.19
C GLY A 387 -10.55 4.21 25.18
N VAL A 388 -10.96 4.12 23.91
CA VAL A 388 -10.26 3.39 22.85
C VAL A 388 -9.77 4.37 21.78
N THR A 389 -10.65 5.18 21.18
CA THR A 389 -10.28 6.17 20.16
C THR A 389 -9.83 7.48 20.82
N THR A 390 -8.60 7.51 21.31
CA THR A 390 -8.06 8.63 22.11
C THR A 390 -7.20 9.59 21.30
N HIS A 391 -7.34 10.90 21.56
CA HIS A 391 -6.49 11.95 20.97
C HIS A 391 -5.18 12.21 21.76
N THR A 392 -5.03 11.51 22.88
CA THR A 392 -3.78 11.37 23.60
C THR A 392 -3.21 9.99 23.26
N GLN A 393 -1.89 9.89 23.16
CA GLN A 393 -1.23 8.59 23.07
C GLN A 393 -1.32 7.92 24.45
N GLU A 394 -2.24 6.97 24.58
CA GLU A 394 -2.51 6.27 25.84
C GLU A 394 -1.71 4.98 25.94
N GLU A 395 -1.14 4.73 27.11
CA GLU A 395 -0.38 3.53 27.43
C GLU A 395 -1.26 2.50 28.15
N HIS A 396 -1.33 1.29 27.58
CA HIS A 396 -2.06 0.14 28.13
C HIS A 396 -1.14 -1.08 28.33
N THR A 397 0.18 -0.88 28.44
CA THR A 397 1.16 -1.97 28.51
C THR A 397 0.93 -2.94 29.67
N LYS A 398 0.45 -2.43 30.82
CA LYS A 398 0.13 -3.23 32.01
C LYS A 398 -1.22 -3.95 31.94
N LEU A 399 -2.21 -3.35 31.28
CA LEU A 399 -3.57 -3.86 31.13
C LEU A 399 -4.06 -3.58 29.70
N PRO A 400 -3.63 -4.39 28.71
CA PRO A 400 -3.96 -4.14 27.31
C PRO A 400 -5.46 -4.17 27.05
N LEU A 401 -5.95 -3.26 26.19
CA LEU A 401 -7.34 -3.32 25.75
C LEU A 401 -7.51 -4.51 24.80
N MET A 402 -8.29 -5.51 25.21
CA MET A 402 -8.45 -6.77 24.48
C MET A 402 -9.79 -6.82 23.76
N PHE A 403 -9.80 -7.22 22.49
CA PHE A 403 -11.00 -7.37 21.67
C PHE A 403 -11.05 -8.76 21.04
N HIS A 404 -12.26 -9.31 20.91
CA HIS A 404 -12.50 -10.53 20.13
C HIS A 404 -13.05 -10.17 18.75
N LEU A 405 -12.19 -10.15 17.73
CA LEU A 405 -12.47 -9.63 16.39
C LEU A 405 -13.58 -10.36 15.63
N GLY A 406 -13.88 -11.62 15.99
CA GLY A 406 -15.00 -12.35 15.39
C GLY A 406 -16.39 -11.91 15.89
N ARG A 407 -16.47 -11.39 17.13
CA ARG A 407 -17.72 -10.92 17.76
C ARG A 407 -17.84 -9.41 17.73
N ASP A 408 -16.69 -8.73 17.74
CA ASP A 408 -16.56 -7.29 17.75
C ASP A 408 -15.50 -6.84 16.72
N PRO A 409 -15.80 -6.94 15.41
CA PRO A 409 -14.89 -6.48 14.37
C PRO A 409 -14.66 -4.96 14.43
N GLY A 410 -15.58 -4.21 15.01
CA GLY A 410 -15.49 -2.76 15.13
C GLY A 410 -14.68 -2.27 16.33
N GLU A 411 -14.04 -3.15 17.10
CA GLU A 411 -13.24 -2.82 18.29
C GLU A 411 -13.99 -1.88 19.26
N ARG A 412 -15.27 -2.16 19.51
CA ARG A 412 -16.19 -1.30 20.28
C ARG A 412 -16.27 -1.69 21.76
N TYR A 413 -16.07 -2.97 22.07
CA TYR A 413 -16.36 -3.54 23.38
C TYR A 413 -15.14 -4.31 23.90
N PRO A 414 -14.23 -3.62 24.64
CA PRO A 414 -13.11 -4.29 25.29
C PRO A 414 -13.60 -5.39 26.23
N LEU A 415 -12.89 -6.52 26.26
CA LEU A 415 -13.16 -7.59 27.23
C LEU A 415 -12.90 -7.08 28.65
N SER A 416 -13.72 -7.55 29.60
CA SER A 416 -13.51 -7.25 31.01
C SER A 416 -12.19 -7.86 31.50
N PHE A 417 -11.34 -7.05 32.13
CA PHE A 417 -10.03 -7.46 32.67
C PHE A 417 -10.12 -8.63 33.66
N GLY A 418 -11.25 -8.76 34.37
CA GLY A 418 -11.50 -9.84 35.33
C GLY A 418 -12.07 -11.13 34.71
N SER A 419 -12.34 -11.16 33.40
CA SER A 419 -12.91 -12.34 32.74
C SER A 419 -11.84 -13.43 32.49
N ALA A 420 -12.26 -14.70 32.56
CA ALA A 420 -11.38 -15.81 32.21
C ALA A 420 -10.90 -15.75 30.75
N GLU A 421 -11.77 -15.27 29.83
CA GLU A 421 -11.42 -15.08 28.42
C GLU A 421 -10.27 -14.07 28.24
N TYR A 422 -10.31 -12.95 28.96
CA TYR A 422 -9.23 -11.97 28.94
C TYR A 422 -7.91 -12.57 29.40
N GLN A 423 -7.92 -13.31 30.52
CA GLN A 423 -6.72 -13.91 31.10
C GLN A 423 -6.12 -14.98 30.18
N ASP A 424 -6.95 -15.82 29.56
CA ASP A 424 -6.51 -16.82 28.56
C ASP A 424 -5.90 -16.14 27.32
N ALA A 425 -6.60 -15.16 26.73
CA ALA A 425 -6.11 -14.45 25.56
C ALA A 425 -4.79 -13.71 25.83
N LEU A 426 -4.67 -13.05 26.99
CA LEU A 426 -3.44 -12.38 27.39
C LEU A 426 -2.30 -13.38 27.63
N GLY A 427 -2.58 -14.51 28.26
CA GLY A 427 -1.62 -15.60 28.49
C GLY A 427 -1.09 -16.21 27.20
N ARG A 428 -1.89 -16.21 26.11
CA ARG A 428 -1.47 -16.67 24.78
C ARG A 428 -0.71 -15.62 23.97
N ILE A 429 -1.10 -14.35 24.06
CA ILE A 429 -0.48 -13.25 23.29
C ILE A 429 0.89 -12.87 23.86
N THR A 430 1.04 -12.86 25.19
CA THR A 430 2.25 -12.37 25.86
C THR A 430 3.52 -13.14 25.45
N PRO A 431 3.54 -14.48 25.36
CA PRO A 431 4.72 -15.22 24.90
C PRO A 431 5.14 -14.85 23.47
N ALA A 432 4.17 -14.67 22.56
CA ALA A 432 4.47 -14.28 21.18
C ALA A 432 5.13 -12.89 21.10
N ILE A 433 4.74 -11.98 22.00
CA ILE A 433 5.35 -10.65 22.11
C ILE A 433 6.76 -10.74 22.67
N GLN A 434 6.96 -11.48 23.76
CA GLN A 434 8.27 -11.67 24.37
C GLN A 434 9.26 -12.25 23.37
N GLN A 435 8.88 -13.35 22.70
CA GLN A 435 9.70 -13.97 21.66
C GLN A 435 10.06 -13.00 20.54
N HIS A 436 9.09 -12.21 20.07
CA HIS A 436 9.32 -11.21 19.02
C HIS A 436 10.27 -10.10 19.49
N GLN A 437 10.08 -9.55 20.69
CA GLN A 437 10.87 -8.46 21.22
C GLN A 437 12.30 -8.89 21.58
N GLU A 438 12.48 -10.08 22.15
CA GLU A 438 13.80 -10.64 22.47
C GLU A 438 14.63 -10.91 21.21
N ALA A 439 13.99 -11.32 20.11
CA ALA A 439 14.65 -11.53 18.83
C ALA A 439 14.74 -10.26 17.96
N LEU A 440 14.14 -9.14 18.38
CA LEU A 440 14.11 -7.90 17.61
C LEU A 440 15.36 -7.07 17.85
N VAL A 441 16.19 -6.98 16.82
CA VAL A 441 17.17 -5.90 16.66
C VAL A 441 16.59 -4.86 15.69
N PRO A 442 16.19 -3.66 16.15
CA PRO A 442 15.67 -2.62 15.27
C PRO A 442 16.72 -2.17 14.25
N GLY A 443 16.31 -1.99 13.00
CA GLY A 443 17.14 -1.38 11.95
C GLY A 443 17.35 0.11 12.21
N GLN A 444 18.37 0.72 11.61
CA GLN A 444 18.57 2.17 11.74
C GLN A 444 17.42 2.95 11.06
N PRO A 445 16.76 3.90 11.75
CA PRO A 445 15.61 4.61 11.21
C PRO A 445 16.02 5.51 10.04
N GLN A 446 15.46 5.24 8.86
CA GLN A 446 15.75 5.95 7.61
C GLN A 446 14.95 7.25 7.47
N LEU A 447 13.91 7.44 8.29
CA LEU A 447 12.90 8.49 8.11
C LEU A 447 13.01 9.63 9.14
N ASN A 448 14.17 9.78 9.79
CA ASN A 448 14.40 10.83 10.77
C ASN A 448 14.78 12.18 10.15
N VAL A 449 15.43 12.16 8.99
CA VAL A 449 16.12 13.34 8.44
C VAL A 449 15.47 13.79 7.13
N CYS A 450 15.14 15.07 7.08
CA CYS A 450 14.70 15.76 5.87
C CYS A 450 15.70 16.86 5.48
N ASN A 451 15.88 17.09 4.18
CA ASN A 451 16.67 18.17 3.61
C ASN A 451 15.99 18.70 2.33
N GLN A 452 15.63 19.98 2.31
CA GLN A 452 15.00 20.60 1.14
C GLN A 452 15.86 20.51 -0.12
N ALA A 453 17.19 20.53 0.02
CA ALA A 453 18.12 20.45 -1.11
C ALA A 453 18.12 19.08 -1.82
N VAL A 454 17.57 18.03 -1.21
CA VAL A 454 17.47 16.71 -1.84
C VAL A 454 16.19 16.53 -2.66
N MET A 455 15.24 17.47 -2.58
CA MET A 455 14.08 17.46 -3.47
C MET A 455 14.52 17.50 -4.93
N THR A 456 13.72 16.95 -5.84
CA THR A 456 14.07 16.79 -7.26
C THR A 456 14.01 18.12 -8.04
N LEU A 457 14.71 19.15 -7.56
CA LEU A 457 14.76 20.52 -8.07
C LEU A 457 15.52 20.59 -9.40
N GLN A 458 16.59 19.81 -9.55
CA GLN A 458 17.40 19.73 -10.77
C GLN A 458 17.95 18.29 -10.93
N VAL A 459 17.60 17.64 -12.02
CA VAL A 459 18.28 16.45 -12.55
C VAL A 459 18.70 16.85 -13.97
N PRO A 460 19.88 16.42 -14.48
CA PRO A 460 20.41 16.95 -15.73
C PRO A 460 19.33 16.85 -16.79
N LYS A 461 18.93 17.98 -17.39
CA LYS A 461 18.36 17.91 -18.73
C LYS A 461 19.35 17.05 -19.49
N SER A 462 18.96 15.83 -19.86
CA SER A 462 19.76 15.04 -20.77
C SER A 462 20.03 16.00 -21.94
N ARG A 463 21.29 16.15 -22.34
CA ARG A 463 21.66 16.98 -23.50
C ARG A 463 20.85 16.59 -24.76
N LYS A 464 20.12 15.46 -24.71
CA LYS A 464 19.22 14.94 -25.74
C LYS A 464 17.87 15.67 -25.86
N CYS A 465 17.30 16.26 -24.81
CA CYS A 465 16.05 17.05 -24.97
C CYS A 465 16.25 18.37 -25.75
N LEU A 466 17.49 18.75 -26.04
CA LEU A 466 17.84 19.90 -26.90
C LEU A 466 18.23 19.48 -28.33
N ALA A 467 18.22 18.19 -28.67
CA ALA A 467 18.80 17.68 -29.92
C ALA A 467 17.84 16.89 -30.83
N SER A 468 16.55 16.76 -30.52
CA SER A 468 15.55 16.22 -31.47
C SER A 468 14.49 17.27 -31.78
N ALA A 469 14.72 18.01 -32.85
CA ALA A 469 13.65 18.63 -33.61
C ALA A 469 12.78 17.52 -34.20
N ASN A 470 11.79 17.03 -33.43
CA ASN A 470 10.65 16.23 -33.92
C ASN A 470 9.55 16.00 -32.84
N CYS A 471 9.42 16.90 -31.86
CA CYS A 471 8.24 16.96 -30.97
C CYS A 471 7.40 18.20 -31.27
N GLN A 472 6.95 18.34 -32.53
CA GLN A 472 5.90 19.30 -32.90
C GLN A 472 4.74 18.55 -33.55
N ALA A 473 3.75 18.18 -32.74
CA ALA A 473 2.34 18.16 -33.11
C ALA A 473 1.54 17.70 -31.88
N LEU A 474 1.12 18.66 -31.05
CA LEU A 474 -0.10 18.63 -30.22
C LEU A 474 -0.03 19.80 -29.24
N THR A 475 -0.22 21.02 -29.73
CA THR A 475 -0.69 22.15 -28.89
C THR A 475 -1.13 23.29 -29.79
N ALA A 476 -2.44 23.54 -29.82
CA ALA A 476 -2.98 24.82 -30.26
C ALA A 476 -4.06 25.26 -29.26
N ARG A 477 -3.67 26.26 -28.45
CA ARG A 477 -4.48 27.33 -27.85
C ARG A 477 -5.70 26.95 -26.99
N GLN A 478 -5.67 27.37 -25.72
CA GLN A 478 -6.32 28.62 -25.31
C GLN A 478 -5.97 28.99 -23.86
N HIS A 479 -5.44 30.20 -23.68
CA HIS A 479 -5.36 30.91 -22.42
C HIS A 479 -6.73 31.51 -22.08
N LEU A 480 -7.12 31.44 -20.80
CA LEU A 480 -7.72 32.53 -19.99
C LEU A 480 -8.10 31.93 -18.61
N GLN A 481 -7.43 32.36 -17.54
CA GLN A 481 -7.80 32.07 -16.15
C GLN A 481 -8.36 33.34 -15.49
N PRO A 482 -9.43 33.24 -14.68
CA PRO A 482 -9.62 34.12 -13.55
C PRO A 482 -9.31 33.39 -12.23
N ALA A 483 -8.82 34.18 -11.28
CA ALA A 483 -8.36 33.78 -9.95
C ALA A 483 -9.45 33.05 -9.13
N ALA A 484 -9.05 31.99 -8.43
CA ALA A 484 -9.87 31.30 -7.44
C ALA A 484 -9.26 31.47 -6.04
N GLY A 485 -10.11 31.80 -5.07
CA GLY A 485 -9.77 32.00 -3.65
C GLY A 485 -9.35 30.71 -2.92
N PRO A 486 -8.90 30.81 -1.66
CA PRO A 486 -8.14 29.76 -1.01
C PRO A 486 -9.04 28.59 -0.57
N ALA A 487 -8.81 27.42 -1.17
CA ALA A 487 -9.19 26.16 -0.56
C ALA A 487 -8.24 25.90 0.62
N ARG A 488 -8.77 25.47 1.77
CA ARG A 488 -7.95 25.10 2.94
C ARG A 488 -7.06 23.92 2.57
N HIS A 489 -5.76 24.16 2.41
CA HIS A 489 -4.76 23.13 2.15
C HIS A 489 -4.46 22.37 3.46
N LEU A 490 -4.90 21.12 3.53
CA LEU A 490 -4.32 20.16 4.48
C LEU A 490 -2.91 19.76 3.97
N PRO A 491 -1.90 19.63 4.84
CA PRO A 491 -0.55 19.24 4.44
C PRO A 491 -0.49 17.87 3.73
N GLU A 492 0.46 17.68 2.80
CA GLU A 492 0.77 16.41 2.12
C GLU A 492 0.92 15.22 3.08
N THR A 493 1.34 15.47 4.32
CA THR A 493 1.61 14.45 5.34
C THR A 493 0.37 13.66 5.76
N TRP A 494 -0.83 14.15 5.42
CA TRP A 494 -2.09 13.58 5.89
C TRP A 494 -2.85 12.78 4.83
N PHE A 495 -2.49 12.94 3.55
CA PHE A 495 -3.19 12.30 2.43
C PHE A 495 -2.67 10.90 2.12
#